data_AF-A0A3M1VKS1-F1
#
_entry.id   AF-A0A3M1VKS1-F1
#
_cell.length_a   1.000
_cell.length_b   1.000
_cell.length_c   1.000
_cell.angle_alpha   90.00
_cell.angle_beta   90.00
_cell.angle_gamma   90.00
#
_symmetry.space_group_name_H-M   'P 1'
#
loop_
_entity.id
_entity.type
_entity.pdbx_description
1 polymer ?
#
loop_
_entity_poly.entity_id
_entity_poly.type
_entity_poly.pdbx_seq_one_letter_code
_entity_poly.pdbx_strand_id
1 'polypeptide(L)'
;MYNGRGSKGRNSSGRSSRRGGRNRGGRRNDNRKGKGGRSNYRGGGRRDRNRDLRRSSESGNKRERIAVESGYLVLIDQFMLANPQFYDRMVKLLDEEPEKKDELVKDYGGTVVSLTPGTYRIARDPFAFTIVVHPDGESPEVESISEQATEPCGRVFIDTRCVAMIDRELLDDHTLFEKYQQLWFNGQDKACRDLLRDNGGAVRYGFQRYGDELGIFKVADENVIALWPDVVEPEIAVDQSADQEQVPA
;
A
#
# COMPACT_ATOMS: atom_id res chain seq x y z
N MET A 1 49.17 -9.17 -12.44
CA MET A 1 49.79 -8.84 -13.75
C MET A 1 49.25 -9.80 -14.79
N TYR A 2 48.27 -9.38 -15.60
CA TYR A 2 47.96 -9.99 -16.89
C TYR A 2 47.47 -8.88 -17.82
N ASN A 3 48.15 -8.76 -18.94
CA ASN A 3 47.97 -7.74 -19.95
C ASN A 3 46.79 -8.09 -20.87
N GLY A 4 45.98 -7.09 -21.20
CA GLY A 4 45.96 -6.61 -22.58
C GLY A 4 44.71 -6.83 -23.44
N ARG A 5 44.42 -5.75 -24.19
CA ARG A 5 43.63 -5.63 -25.44
C ARG A 5 42.11 -5.58 -25.24
N GLY A 6 41.39 -4.51 -25.56
CA GLY A 6 41.62 -3.45 -26.54
C GLY A 6 40.84 -3.76 -27.82
N SER A 7 39.66 -3.16 -27.98
CA SER A 7 38.97 -3.05 -29.27
C SER A 7 38.16 -1.76 -29.30
N LYS A 8 38.67 -0.80 -30.07
CA LYS A 8 37.97 0.40 -30.55
C LYS A 8 37.50 0.12 -31.98
N GLY A 9 36.28 0.55 -32.30
CA GLY A 9 35.83 0.76 -33.67
C GLY A 9 34.33 0.48 -33.82
N ARG A 10 33.54 1.18 -34.62
CA ARG A 10 33.74 2.31 -35.55
C ARG A 10 32.35 2.88 -35.85
N ASN A 11 32.36 4.13 -36.30
CA ASN A 11 31.25 4.89 -36.88
C ASN A 11 30.41 4.15 -37.93
N SER A 12 29.12 4.48 -38.00
CA SER A 12 28.42 4.62 -39.29
C SER A 12 27.26 5.62 -39.19
N SER A 13 27.56 6.82 -39.69
CA SER A 13 26.59 7.83 -40.12
C SER A 13 25.79 7.34 -41.32
N GLY A 14 24.45 7.41 -41.25
CA GLY A 14 23.54 7.16 -42.35
C GLY A 14 22.49 8.28 -42.48
N ARG A 15 22.76 9.26 -43.36
CA ARG A 15 21.78 10.16 -43.95
C ARG A 15 20.80 9.37 -44.84
N SER A 16 19.51 9.68 -44.81
CA SER A 16 18.66 10.10 -45.97
C SER A 16 17.19 10.14 -45.48
N SER A 17 16.51 11.28 -45.45
CA SER A 17 15.86 11.99 -46.56
C SER A 17 14.50 11.40 -47.01
N ARG A 18 13.51 12.29 -47.01
CA ARG A 18 12.37 12.43 -47.96
C ARG A 18 10.96 11.98 -47.54
N ARG A 19 10.04 12.90 -47.91
CA ARG A 19 8.58 12.85 -48.06
C ARG A 19 7.80 12.98 -46.75
N GLY A 20 7.08 14.08 -46.48
CA GLY A 20 6.37 14.97 -47.39
C GLY A 20 5.01 14.38 -47.73
N GLY A 21 4.01 14.69 -46.90
CA GLY A 21 2.62 14.26 -47.07
C GLY A 21 1.68 15.24 -46.37
N ARG A 22 1.47 16.40 -47.00
CA ARG A 22 0.34 17.28 -46.71
C ARG A 22 -0.93 16.54 -47.13
N ASN A 23 -1.89 16.36 -46.22
CA ASN A 23 -3.27 16.11 -46.63
C ASN A 23 -4.17 17.20 -46.07
N ARG A 24 -4.55 18.10 -47.00
CA ARG A 24 -5.60 19.09 -46.88
C ARG A 24 -6.95 18.39 -47.10
N GLY A 25 -7.98 18.88 -46.40
CA GLY A 25 -9.31 19.02 -47.00
C GLY A 25 -10.32 17.95 -46.62
N GLY A 26 -11.29 18.35 -45.79
CA GLY A 26 -12.46 17.54 -45.48
C GLY A 26 -13.51 18.29 -44.67
N ARG A 27 -13.79 19.56 -44.99
CA ARG A 27 -15.01 20.24 -44.57
C ARG A 27 -16.21 19.48 -45.17
N ARG A 28 -17.06 18.88 -44.35
CA ARG A 28 -18.49 18.75 -44.65
C ARG A 28 -19.31 19.15 -43.43
N ASN A 29 -20.00 20.25 -43.66
CA ASN A 29 -21.00 20.86 -42.83
C ASN A 29 -22.37 20.24 -43.19
N ASP A 30 -23.33 20.48 -42.30
CA ASP A 30 -24.77 20.56 -42.53
C ASP A 30 -25.68 19.33 -42.30
N ASN A 31 -26.51 19.55 -41.28
CA ASN A 31 -27.95 19.32 -41.24
C ASN A 31 -28.48 17.89 -41.14
N ARG A 32 -28.63 17.42 -39.89
CA ARG A 32 -29.88 16.77 -39.48
C ARG A 32 -30.44 17.38 -38.21
N LYS A 33 -31.38 18.31 -38.44
CA LYS A 33 -32.48 18.66 -37.55
C LYS A 33 -33.24 17.38 -37.13
N GLY A 34 -33.26 17.12 -35.83
CA GLY A 34 -34.26 16.32 -35.11
C GLY A 34 -34.10 16.69 -33.64
N LYS A 35 -34.69 17.77 -33.14
CA LYS A 35 -36.11 17.97 -32.81
C LYS A 35 -36.64 16.81 -31.95
N GLY A 36 -36.61 17.02 -30.63
CA GLY A 36 -37.50 16.34 -29.67
C GLY A 36 -36.81 15.43 -28.67
N GLY A 37 -36.36 16.00 -27.55
CA GLY A 37 -35.87 15.23 -26.41
C GLY A 37 -35.43 16.15 -25.28
N ARG A 38 -36.39 16.80 -24.62
CA ARG A 38 -36.17 17.54 -23.37
C ARG A 38 -35.61 16.56 -22.33
N SER A 39 -34.28 16.54 -22.15
CA SER A 39 -33.65 15.87 -21.02
C SER A 39 -33.25 16.92 -20.00
N ASN A 40 -34.01 16.94 -18.91
CA ASN A 40 -33.82 17.81 -17.75
C ASN A 40 -32.50 17.45 -17.04
N TYR A 41 -31.35 17.92 -17.54
CA TYR A 41 -30.14 18.03 -16.73
C TYR A 41 -30.22 19.32 -15.91
N ARG A 42 -31.20 19.35 -15.00
CA ARG A 42 -31.43 20.41 -14.02
C ARG A 42 -30.94 19.87 -12.67
N GLY A 43 -29.81 20.41 -12.19
CA GLY A 43 -29.48 20.42 -10.77
C GLY A 43 -28.69 19.22 -10.23
N GLY A 44 -27.42 19.09 -10.63
CA GLY A 44 -26.42 18.41 -9.81
C GLY A 44 -26.10 19.27 -8.58
N GLY A 45 -26.90 19.10 -7.53
CA GLY A 45 -26.89 19.91 -6.32
C GLY A 45 -25.53 19.97 -5.64
N ARG A 46 -24.95 21.17 -5.63
CA ARG A 46 -24.09 21.65 -4.54
C ARG A 46 -24.92 21.68 -3.26
N ARG A 47 -25.05 20.57 -2.51
CA ARG A 47 -25.51 20.52 -1.10
C ARG A 47 -25.54 19.06 -0.63
N ASP A 48 -24.39 18.59 -0.16
CA ASP A 48 -24.30 17.61 0.92
C ASP A 48 -22.99 17.89 1.67
N ARG A 49 -22.91 19.11 2.23
CA ARG A 49 -21.81 19.51 3.13
C ARG A 49 -21.98 18.96 4.56
N ASN A 50 -22.90 18.02 4.74
CA ASN A 50 -23.17 17.36 6.02
C ASN A 50 -23.29 15.84 5.82
N ARG A 51 -22.61 15.29 4.81
CA ARG A 51 -22.45 13.86 4.69
C ARG A 51 -21.48 13.44 5.80
N ASP A 52 -22.05 12.87 6.86
CA ASP A 52 -21.31 12.34 7.99
C ASP A 52 -20.19 11.42 7.45
N LEU A 53 -18.95 11.86 7.61
CA LEU A 53 -17.78 11.17 7.10
C LEU A 53 -17.67 9.77 7.72
N ARG A 54 -18.13 9.62 8.97
CA ARG A 54 -18.19 8.33 9.67
C ARG A 54 -19.16 7.35 9.00
N ARG A 55 -20.34 7.81 8.57
CA ARG A 55 -21.30 6.96 7.83
C ARG A 55 -20.86 6.61 6.42
N SER A 56 -20.03 7.46 5.79
CA SER A 56 -19.50 7.19 4.45
C SER A 56 -18.38 6.16 4.45
N SER A 57 -17.67 5.99 5.58
CA SER A 57 -16.75 4.87 5.80
C SER A 57 -17.45 3.54 6.06
N GLU A 58 -18.71 3.53 6.52
CA GLU A 58 -19.41 2.31 6.93
C GLU A 58 -20.15 1.57 5.79
N SER A 59 -20.35 2.19 4.62
CA SER A 59 -21.22 1.65 3.58
C SER A 59 -20.58 0.48 2.78
N GLY A 60 -20.83 -0.75 3.22
CA GLY A 60 -21.09 -1.96 2.39
C GLY A 60 -20.13 -2.28 1.25
N ASN A 61 -18.87 -1.87 1.31
CA ASN A 61 -17.93 -2.08 0.21
C ASN A 61 -17.19 -3.40 0.46
N LYS A 62 -17.34 -4.37 -0.44
CA LYS A 62 -16.48 -5.59 -0.45
C LYS A 62 -14.97 -5.26 -0.45
N ARG A 63 -14.62 -4.01 -0.79
CA ARG A 63 -13.27 -3.42 -0.81
C ARG A 63 -12.65 -3.15 0.57
N GLU A 64 -13.36 -3.50 1.64
CA GLU A 64 -12.90 -3.41 3.03
C GLU A 64 -12.67 -4.77 3.66
N ARG A 65 -12.51 -5.80 2.83
CA ARG A 65 -12.32 -7.18 3.28
C ARG A 65 -10.97 -7.70 2.87
N ILE A 66 -10.40 -8.56 3.70
CA ILE A 66 -9.21 -9.35 3.41
C ILE A 66 -9.56 -10.81 3.63
N ALA A 67 -9.11 -11.69 2.74
CA ALA A 67 -9.12 -13.13 2.97
C ALA A 67 -7.75 -13.53 3.54
N VAL A 68 -7.76 -14.26 4.65
CA VAL A 68 -6.55 -14.86 5.26
C VAL A 68 -6.76 -16.36 5.28
N GLU A 69 -6.01 -17.08 4.46
CA GLU A 69 -6.11 -18.54 4.30
C GLU A 69 -4.95 -19.25 5.00
N SER A 70 -3.75 -18.67 4.90
CA SER A 70 -2.51 -19.20 5.48
C SER A 70 -2.43 -19.14 7.01
N GLY A 71 -3.31 -18.35 7.63
CA GLY A 71 -3.22 -18.00 9.05
C GLY A 71 -2.20 -16.89 9.35
N TYR A 72 -1.68 -16.22 8.32
CA TYR A 72 -0.74 -15.12 8.45
C TYR A 72 -1.13 -13.95 7.55
N LEU A 73 -1.16 -12.76 8.13
CA LEU A 73 -1.40 -11.51 7.42
C LEU A 73 -0.10 -10.74 7.27
N VAL A 74 0.25 -10.42 6.03
CA VAL A 74 1.39 -9.58 5.67
C VAL A 74 0.93 -8.13 5.60
N LEU A 75 1.60 -7.25 6.32
CA LEU A 75 1.40 -5.79 6.27
C LEU A 75 2.68 -5.14 5.75
N ILE A 76 2.59 -4.45 4.62
CA ILE A 76 3.76 -3.84 3.98
C ILE A 76 3.36 -2.60 3.19
N ASP A 77 4.29 -1.67 2.97
CA ASP A 77 4.06 -0.56 2.04
C ASP A 77 3.68 -1.07 0.64
N GLN A 78 2.65 -0.44 0.06
CA GLN A 78 2.13 -0.75 -1.27
C GLN A 78 3.21 -0.76 -2.38
N PHE A 79 4.19 0.14 -2.30
CA PHE A 79 5.30 0.24 -3.24
C PHE A 79 6.31 -0.88 -3.09
N MET A 80 6.51 -1.43 -1.89
CA MET A 80 7.47 -2.52 -1.71
C MET A 80 7.05 -3.77 -2.50
N LEU A 81 5.74 -3.97 -2.70
CA LEU A 81 5.24 -5.01 -3.61
C LEU A 81 5.62 -4.77 -5.08
N ALA A 82 5.89 -3.52 -5.48
CA ALA A 82 6.40 -3.18 -6.81
C ALA A 82 7.93 -3.03 -6.86
N ASN A 83 8.64 -3.10 -5.72
CA ASN A 83 10.07 -2.90 -5.65
C ASN A 83 10.80 -4.07 -6.35
N PRO A 84 11.61 -3.82 -7.40
CA PRO A 84 12.30 -4.88 -8.13
C PRO A 84 13.21 -5.73 -7.24
N GLN A 85 13.90 -5.11 -6.27
CA GLN A 85 14.81 -5.84 -5.39
C GLN A 85 14.05 -6.76 -4.42
N PHE A 86 12.90 -6.32 -3.92
CA PHE A 86 12.03 -7.15 -3.09
C PHE A 86 11.52 -8.35 -3.89
N TYR A 87 10.97 -8.09 -5.09
CA TYR A 87 10.47 -9.13 -5.99
C TYR A 87 11.54 -10.13 -6.41
N ASP A 88 12.72 -9.67 -6.83
CA ASP A 88 13.83 -10.54 -7.23
C ASP A 88 14.31 -11.43 -6.08
N ARG A 89 14.29 -10.92 -4.84
CA ARG A 89 14.60 -11.73 -3.66
C ARG A 89 13.46 -12.69 -3.35
N MET A 90 12.20 -12.28 -3.52
CA MET A 90 11.05 -13.16 -3.28
C MET A 90 11.02 -14.36 -4.22
N VAL A 91 11.27 -14.15 -5.53
CA VAL A 91 11.33 -15.23 -6.52
C VAL A 91 12.40 -16.28 -6.17
N LYS A 92 13.53 -15.85 -5.60
CA LYS A 92 14.59 -16.77 -5.15
C LYS A 92 14.21 -17.61 -3.94
N LEU A 93 13.21 -17.17 -3.18
CA LEU A 93 12.73 -17.84 -1.97
C LEU A 93 11.45 -18.66 -2.22
N LEU A 94 11.00 -18.85 -3.47
CA LEU A 94 9.73 -19.54 -3.76
C LEU A 94 9.65 -20.93 -3.11
N ASP A 95 10.70 -21.73 -3.28
CA ASP A 95 10.81 -23.10 -2.76
C ASP A 95 11.41 -23.17 -1.34
N GLU A 96 11.68 -22.02 -0.72
CA GLU A 96 12.24 -21.94 0.63
C GLU A 96 11.15 -21.94 1.69
N GLU A 97 11.56 -22.22 2.93
CA GLU A 97 10.66 -22.23 4.09
C GLU A 97 9.98 -20.86 4.29
N PRO A 98 8.69 -20.82 4.69
CA PRO A 98 7.92 -19.58 4.80
C PRO A 98 8.56 -18.52 5.72
N GLU A 99 9.28 -18.93 6.75
CA GLU A 99 9.95 -18.03 7.70
C GLU A 99 11.01 -17.16 6.99
N LYS A 100 11.62 -17.64 5.90
CA LYS A 100 12.55 -16.83 5.10
C LYS A 100 11.84 -15.72 4.34
N LYS A 101 10.60 -15.94 3.93
CA LYS A 101 9.75 -14.92 3.31
C LYS A 101 9.33 -13.89 4.36
N ASP A 102 9.01 -14.34 5.57
CA ASP A 102 8.68 -13.46 6.70
C ASP A 102 9.87 -12.57 7.10
N GLU A 103 11.09 -13.12 7.14
CA GLU A 103 12.34 -12.36 7.32
C GLU A 103 12.51 -11.30 6.22
N LEU A 104 12.27 -11.68 4.96
CA LEU A 104 12.39 -10.75 3.83
C LEU A 104 11.34 -9.62 3.88
N VAL A 105 10.11 -9.90 4.31
CA VAL A 105 9.08 -8.87 4.52
C VAL A 105 9.57 -7.85 5.56
N LYS A 106 10.17 -8.32 6.66
CA LYS A 106 10.72 -7.46 7.73
C LYS A 106 11.91 -6.63 7.26
N ASP A 107 12.82 -7.21 6.46
CA ASP A 107 13.95 -6.50 5.85
C ASP A 107 13.51 -5.28 5.03
N TYR A 108 12.30 -5.33 4.45
CA TYR A 108 11.72 -4.26 3.63
C TYR A 108 10.67 -3.43 4.40
N GLY A 109 10.73 -3.45 5.73
CA GLY A 109 9.92 -2.61 6.60
C GLY A 109 8.46 -3.05 6.75
N GLY A 110 8.12 -4.28 6.33
CA GLY A 110 6.83 -4.89 6.61
C GLY A 110 6.80 -5.66 7.92
N THR A 111 5.64 -6.22 8.25
CA THR A 111 5.50 -7.25 9.28
C THR A 111 4.60 -8.38 8.82
N VAL A 112 4.70 -9.52 9.52
CA VAL A 112 3.79 -10.65 9.38
C VAL A 112 3.16 -10.94 10.74
N VAL A 113 1.83 -11.01 10.78
CA VAL A 113 1.06 -11.25 12.01
C VAL A 113 0.25 -12.53 11.88
N SER A 114 0.25 -13.35 12.93
CA SER A 114 -0.57 -14.56 12.98
C SER A 114 -2.03 -14.24 13.31
N LEU A 115 -2.94 -14.76 12.48
CA LEU A 115 -4.39 -14.65 12.60
C LEU A 115 -5.02 -16.02 12.34
N THR A 116 -6.21 -16.29 12.88
CA THR A 116 -6.94 -17.48 12.43
C THR A 116 -7.36 -17.33 10.95
N PRO A 117 -7.35 -18.41 10.15
CA PRO A 117 -7.88 -18.35 8.79
C PRO A 117 -9.34 -17.89 8.77
N GLY A 118 -9.67 -16.97 7.86
CA GLY A 118 -11.01 -16.39 7.75
C GLY A 118 -11.07 -15.16 6.86
N THR A 119 -12.26 -14.56 6.78
CA THR A 119 -12.45 -13.25 6.15
C THR A 119 -12.46 -12.19 7.24
N TYR A 120 -11.70 -11.13 7.02
CA TYR A 120 -11.57 -10.00 7.93
C TYR A 120 -12.15 -8.74 7.31
N ARG A 121 -12.66 -7.84 8.13
CA ARG A 121 -13.02 -6.47 7.77
C ARG A 121 -11.99 -5.49 8.30
N ILE A 122 -11.85 -4.38 7.58
CA ILE A 122 -10.97 -3.27 7.98
C ILE A 122 -11.84 -2.08 8.34
N ALA A 123 -11.84 -1.71 9.62
CA ALA A 123 -12.36 -0.44 10.10
C ALA A 123 -11.23 0.58 10.17
N ARG A 124 -11.52 1.85 9.87
CA ARG A 124 -10.54 2.94 9.98
C ARG A 124 -11.19 4.11 10.67
N ASP A 125 -10.55 4.60 11.73
CA ASP A 125 -10.91 5.87 12.34
C ASP A 125 -9.82 6.92 12.01
N PRO A 126 -10.11 7.89 11.12
CA PRO A 126 -9.16 8.95 10.81
C PRO A 126 -8.95 9.97 11.93
N PHE A 127 -9.84 10.03 12.93
CA PHE A 127 -9.73 10.97 14.05
C PHE A 127 -8.87 10.38 15.18
N ALA A 128 -8.99 9.07 15.42
CA ALA A 128 -8.14 8.35 16.36
C ALA A 128 -6.80 7.92 15.74
N PHE A 129 -6.64 8.10 14.42
CA PHE A 129 -5.51 7.56 13.65
C PHE A 129 -5.34 6.05 13.86
N THR A 130 -6.43 5.30 13.77
CA THR A 130 -6.42 3.84 13.92
C THR A 130 -6.94 3.12 12.68
N ILE A 131 -6.34 1.97 12.39
CA ILE A 131 -6.86 0.97 11.45
C ILE A 131 -7.01 -0.32 12.24
N VAL A 132 -8.20 -0.91 12.20
CA VAL A 132 -8.54 -2.13 12.91
C VAL A 132 -8.90 -3.20 11.90
N VAL A 133 -8.26 -4.36 12.00
CA VAL A 133 -8.60 -5.55 11.22
C VAL A 133 -9.21 -6.57 12.18
N HIS A 134 -10.46 -6.96 11.92
CA HIS A 134 -11.23 -7.84 12.78
C HIS A 134 -12.04 -8.85 11.94
N PRO A 135 -12.48 -9.99 12.50
CA PRO A 135 -13.26 -10.98 11.77
C PRO A 135 -14.53 -10.38 11.14
N ASP A 136 -14.89 -10.86 9.95
CA ASP A 136 -16.13 -10.46 9.28
C ASP A 136 -17.35 -10.96 10.06
N GLY A 137 -18.32 -10.07 10.27
CA GLY A 137 -19.49 -10.34 11.11
C GLY A 137 -19.36 -9.79 12.54
N GLU A 138 -18.14 -9.51 12.99
CA GLU A 138 -17.91 -8.78 14.24
C GLU A 138 -17.95 -7.27 14.00
N SER A 139 -18.14 -6.49 15.06
CA SER A 139 -18.15 -5.02 15.01
C SER A 139 -17.60 -4.50 16.33
N PRO A 140 -16.29 -4.68 16.58
CA PRO A 140 -15.69 -4.22 17.81
C PRO A 140 -15.74 -2.68 17.86
N GLU A 141 -15.91 -2.13 19.06
CA GLU A 141 -15.98 -0.70 19.26
C GLU A 141 -14.56 -0.12 19.15
N VAL A 142 -14.26 0.50 17.99
CA VAL A 142 -12.92 0.98 17.62
C VAL A 142 -12.27 1.85 18.70
N GLU A 143 -13.05 2.68 19.40
CA GLU A 143 -12.58 3.56 20.47
C GLU A 143 -12.02 2.78 21.68
N SER A 144 -12.54 1.58 21.95
CA SER A 144 -12.09 0.72 23.06
C SER A 144 -10.88 -0.15 22.70
N ILE A 145 -10.63 -0.38 21.41
CA ILE A 145 -9.59 -1.32 20.95
C ILE A 145 -8.18 -0.81 21.29
N SER A 146 -7.95 0.50 21.27
CA SER A 146 -6.64 1.05 21.65
C SER A 146 -6.27 0.75 23.11
N GLU A 147 -7.25 0.57 23.99
CA GLU A 147 -7.02 0.19 25.39
C GLU A 147 -6.83 -1.32 25.57
N GLN A 148 -7.40 -2.13 24.68
CA GLN A 148 -7.39 -3.60 24.77
C GLN A 148 -6.21 -4.23 24.02
N ALA A 149 -5.80 -3.63 22.90
CA ALA A 149 -4.72 -4.11 22.04
C ALA A 149 -3.36 -3.83 22.69
N THR A 150 -2.96 -4.70 23.61
CA THR A 150 -1.78 -4.53 24.47
C THR A 150 -0.59 -5.38 24.03
N GLU A 151 -0.77 -6.35 23.14
CA GLU A 151 0.29 -7.24 22.68
C GLU A 151 0.98 -6.67 21.42
N PRO A 152 2.23 -6.18 21.49
CA PRO A 152 2.93 -5.67 20.31
C PRO A 152 3.31 -6.83 19.37
N CYS A 153 2.89 -6.75 18.11
CA CYS A 153 3.17 -7.73 17.06
C CYS A 153 4.23 -7.27 16.05
N GLY A 154 4.65 -6.01 16.12
CA GLY A 154 5.70 -5.46 15.25
C GLY A 154 5.34 -4.08 14.75
N ARG A 155 5.99 -3.67 13.65
CA ARG A 155 5.84 -2.36 13.04
C ARG A 155 5.83 -2.47 11.53
N VAL A 156 5.19 -1.52 10.87
CA VAL A 156 5.25 -1.36 9.41
C VAL A 156 5.64 0.08 9.05
N PHE A 157 6.62 0.20 8.16
CA PHE A 157 7.05 1.46 7.57
C PHE A 157 6.31 1.69 6.26
N ILE A 158 5.68 2.86 6.13
CA ILE A 158 4.87 3.23 4.98
C ILE A 158 5.41 4.54 4.44
N ASP A 159 6.09 4.52 3.29
CA ASP A 159 6.57 5.70 2.57
C ASP A 159 5.51 6.26 1.59
N THR A 160 4.73 5.37 0.97
CA THR A 160 3.82 5.73 -0.14
C THR A 160 2.39 5.99 0.29
N ARG A 161 2.19 6.25 1.59
CA ARG A 161 0.90 6.50 2.23
C ARG A 161 -0.06 5.33 2.20
N CYS A 162 0.28 4.19 1.63
CA CYS A 162 -0.64 3.06 1.50
C CYS A 162 -0.03 1.81 2.13
N VAL A 163 -0.73 1.26 3.12
CA VAL A 163 -0.46 -0.10 3.61
C VAL A 163 -1.21 -1.09 2.75
N ALA A 164 -0.50 -2.07 2.21
CA ALA A 164 -1.05 -3.27 1.64
C ALA A 164 -1.14 -4.35 2.72
N MET A 165 -2.27 -5.05 2.73
CA MET A 165 -2.58 -6.13 3.65
C MET A 165 -2.97 -7.34 2.81
N ILE A 166 -2.16 -8.40 2.82
CA ILE A 166 -2.35 -9.58 1.97
C ILE A 166 -2.13 -10.85 2.78
N ASP A 167 -2.79 -11.93 2.41
CA ASP A 167 -2.45 -13.25 2.94
C ASP A 167 -1.00 -13.62 2.56
N ARG A 168 -0.30 -14.34 3.44
CA ARG A 168 1.09 -14.76 3.20
C ARG A 168 1.25 -15.61 1.94
N GLU A 169 0.30 -16.46 1.58
CA GLU A 169 0.36 -17.29 0.36
C GLU A 169 0.38 -16.45 -0.92
N LEU A 170 -0.15 -15.22 -0.89
CA LEU A 170 -0.05 -14.34 -2.06
C LEU A 170 1.39 -13.96 -2.39
N LEU A 171 2.33 -14.05 -1.45
CA LEU A 171 3.77 -13.86 -1.70
C LEU A 171 4.34 -14.89 -2.70
N ASP A 172 3.66 -16.02 -2.89
CA ASP A 172 4.08 -17.10 -3.79
C ASP A 172 3.51 -16.94 -5.21
N ASP A 173 2.55 -16.03 -5.40
CA ASP A 173 1.99 -15.74 -6.72
C ASP A 173 2.87 -14.76 -7.51
N HIS A 174 3.95 -15.27 -8.09
CA HIS A 174 4.85 -14.49 -8.93
C HIS A 174 4.13 -13.79 -10.10
N THR A 175 3.09 -14.41 -10.67
CA THR A 175 2.34 -13.83 -11.80
C THR A 175 1.57 -12.59 -11.37
N LEU A 176 0.98 -12.61 -10.16
CA LEU A 176 0.36 -11.44 -9.55
C LEU A 176 1.38 -10.31 -9.37
N PHE A 177 2.57 -10.60 -8.84
CA PHE A 177 3.60 -9.60 -8.59
C PHE A 177 4.18 -8.99 -9.88
N GLU A 178 4.43 -9.78 -10.92
CA GLU A 178 4.88 -9.25 -12.22
C GLU A 178 3.84 -8.28 -12.79
N LYS A 179 2.57 -8.69 -12.79
CA LYS A 179 1.47 -7.84 -13.26
C LYS A 179 1.36 -6.58 -12.40
N TYR A 180 1.51 -6.72 -11.07
CA TYR A 180 1.49 -5.61 -10.14
C TYR A 180 2.60 -4.58 -10.45
N GLN A 181 3.84 -5.04 -10.65
CA GLN A 181 4.97 -4.19 -11.05
C GLN A 181 4.71 -3.47 -12.38
N GLN A 182 4.22 -4.19 -13.38
CA GLN A 182 3.88 -3.58 -14.68
C GLN A 182 2.85 -2.46 -14.54
N LEU A 183 1.78 -2.70 -13.78
CA LEU A 183 0.76 -1.68 -13.53
C LEU A 183 1.35 -0.48 -12.78
N TRP A 184 2.20 -0.73 -11.78
CA TRP A 184 2.83 0.31 -10.96
C TRP A 184 3.73 1.22 -11.79
N PHE A 185 4.67 0.64 -12.54
CA PHE A 185 5.60 1.42 -13.38
C PHE A 185 4.91 2.12 -14.57
N ASN A 186 3.72 1.67 -14.95
CA ASN A 186 2.86 2.36 -15.91
C ASN A 186 2.00 3.49 -15.27
N GLY A 187 2.15 3.77 -13.98
CA GLY A 187 1.39 4.79 -13.26
C GLY A 187 -0.09 4.45 -13.05
N GLN A 188 -0.42 3.16 -13.02
CA GLN A 188 -1.80 2.67 -12.88
C GLN A 188 -2.14 2.29 -11.44
N ASP A 189 -1.92 3.20 -10.47
CA ASP A 189 -2.07 2.94 -9.03
C ASP A 189 -3.43 2.35 -8.63
N LYS A 190 -4.51 2.81 -9.29
CA LYS A 190 -5.85 2.28 -9.05
C LYS A 190 -5.95 0.82 -9.47
N ALA A 191 -5.39 0.45 -10.63
CA ALA A 191 -5.39 -0.92 -11.11
C ALA A 191 -4.53 -1.83 -10.22
N CYS A 192 -3.42 -1.31 -9.67
CA CYS A 192 -2.62 -2.03 -8.67
C CYS A 192 -3.46 -2.38 -7.44
N ARG A 193 -4.18 -1.41 -6.87
CA ARG A 193 -5.06 -1.63 -5.70
C ARG A 193 -6.23 -2.56 -6.01
N ASP A 194 -6.83 -2.41 -7.19
CA ASP A 194 -7.93 -3.28 -7.61
C ASP A 194 -7.42 -4.71 -7.83
N LEU A 195 -6.22 -4.90 -8.39
CA LEU A 195 -5.57 -6.22 -8.52
C LEU A 195 -5.38 -6.92 -7.18
N LEU A 196 -4.87 -6.21 -6.17
CA LEU A 196 -4.71 -6.82 -4.83
C LEU A 196 -6.06 -7.21 -4.22
N ARG A 197 -7.09 -6.36 -4.38
CA ARG A 197 -8.45 -6.64 -3.88
C ARG A 197 -9.11 -7.83 -4.56
N ASP A 198 -8.93 -7.95 -5.86
CA ASP A 198 -9.50 -9.04 -6.65
C ASP A 198 -8.88 -10.40 -6.27
N ASN A 199 -7.70 -10.39 -5.63
CA ASN A 199 -7.02 -11.58 -5.10
C ASN A 199 -7.13 -11.70 -3.57
N GLY A 200 -8.11 -11.05 -2.94
CA GLY A 200 -8.37 -11.21 -1.50
C GLY A 200 -7.53 -10.33 -0.58
N GLY A 201 -6.63 -9.50 -1.12
CA GLY A 201 -5.90 -8.50 -0.35
C GLY A 201 -6.70 -7.22 -0.12
N ALA A 202 -6.11 -6.28 0.61
CA ALA A 202 -6.62 -4.93 0.76
C ALA A 202 -5.50 -3.90 0.74
N VAL A 203 -5.88 -2.66 0.40
CA VAL A 203 -5.00 -1.51 0.48
C VAL A 203 -5.74 -0.38 1.17
N ARG A 204 -5.06 0.24 2.14
CA ARG A 204 -5.57 1.38 2.89
C ARG A 204 -4.56 2.50 2.96
N TYR A 205 -5.06 3.72 2.95
CA TYR A 205 -4.21 4.87 3.21
C TYR A 205 -3.80 4.87 4.68
N GLY A 206 -2.51 5.02 4.94
CA GLY A 206 -1.96 5.45 6.22
C GLY A 206 -2.51 6.82 6.63
N PHE A 207 -1.97 7.35 7.71
CA PHE A 207 -2.44 8.57 8.34
C PHE A 207 -1.75 9.81 7.78
N GLN A 208 -0.47 9.72 7.44
CA GLN A 208 0.32 10.85 6.96
C GLN A 208 0.65 10.76 5.47
N ARG A 209 0.99 11.94 4.93
CA ARG A 209 1.32 12.13 3.52
C ARG A 209 2.78 11.77 3.18
N TYR A 210 3.67 11.93 4.15
CA TYR A 210 5.13 11.86 3.96
C TYR A 210 5.78 10.65 4.64
N GLY A 211 4.93 9.73 5.08
CA GLY A 211 5.31 8.45 5.63
C GLY A 211 4.79 8.26 7.05
N ASP A 212 4.53 7.01 7.41
CA ASP A 212 4.11 6.59 8.73
C ASP A 212 4.95 5.40 9.18
N GLU A 213 5.35 5.39 10.44
CA GLU A 213 5.71 4.16 11.16
C GLU A 213 4.49 3.78 11.99
N LEU A 214 3.85 2.67 11.64
CA LEU A 214 2.68 2.17 12.38
C LEU A 214 3.09 1.03 13.29
N GLY A 215 2.80 1.16 14.57
CA GLY A 215 2.86 0.06 15.51
C GLY A 215 1.67 -0.86 15.28
N ILE A 216 1.89 -2.16 15.44
CA ILE A 216 0.89 -3.20 15.20
C ILE A 216 0.69 -3.95 16.49
N PHE A 217 -0.55 -3.95 16.97
CA PHE A 217 -0.92 -4.50 18.27
C PHE A 217 -2.07 -5.48 18.09
N LYS A 218 -2.09 -6.51 18.92
CA LYS A 218 -3.13 -7.52 18.96
C LYS A 218 -3.93 -7.41 20.24
N VAL A 219 -5.24 -7.60 20.13
CA VAL A 219 -6.13 -7.78 21.29
C VAL A 219 -5.94 -9.20 21.82
N ALA A 220 -5.64 -9.34 23.10
CA ALA A 220 -5.35 -10.63 23.71
C ALA A 220 -6.53 -11.61 23.52
N ASP A 221 -6.21 -12.87 23.19
CA ASP A 221 -7.17 -13.95 22.96
C ASP A 221 -8.20 -13.71 21.84
N GLU A 222 -8.05 -12.63 21.06
CA GLU A 222 -8.92 -12.29 19.94
C GLU A 222 -8.16 -12.32 18.60
N ASN A 223 -8.93 -12.39 17.52
CA ASN A 223 -8.41 -12.29 16.15
C ASN A 223 -8.47 -10.84 15.64
N VAL A 224 -8.17 -9.88 16.51
CA VAL A 224 -8.24 -8.47 16.20
C VAL A 224 -6.85 -7.87 16.27
N ILE A 225 -6.46 -7.18 15.20
CA ILE A 225 -5.24 -6.38 15.18
C ILE A 225 -5.58 -4.91 14.96
N ALA A 226 -4.79 -4.05 15.58
CA ALA A 226 -4.92 -2.61 15.49
C ALA A 226 -3.59 -2.00 15.07
N LEU A 227 -3.66 -0.98 14.23
CA LEU A 227 -2.54 -0.21 13.74
C LEU A 227 -2.77 1.25 14.10
N TRP A 228 -1.75 1.90 14.63
CA TRP A 228 -1.73 3.34 14.87
C TRP A 228 -0.30 3.88 14.77
N PRO A 229 -0.10 5.19 14.57
CA PRO A 229 1.23 5.79 14.56
C PRO A 229 1.99 5.40 15.82
N ASP A 230 3.13 4.73 15.67
CA ASP A 230 4.00 4.48 16.80
C ASP A 230 4.72 5.81 17.09
N VAL A 231 4.24 6.53 18.10
CA VAL A 231 4.95 7.70 18.61
C VAL A 231 6.12 7.16 19.40
N VAL A 232 7.22 6.86 18.71
CA VAL A 232 8.51 6.74 19.38
C VAL A 232 8.82 8.15 19.87
N GLU A 233 8.42 8.47 21.11
CA GLU A 233 9.07 9.57 21.82
C GLU A 233 10.56 9.27 21.75
N PRO A 234 11.39 10.14 21.17
CA PRO A 234 12.81 9.96 21.33
C PRO A 234 13.05 10.04 22.84
N GLU A 235 13.42 8.93 23.46
CA GLU A 235 14.17 8.97 24.70
C GLU A 235 15.47 9.72 24.36
N ILE A 236 15.38 11.05 24.33
CA ILE A 236 16.53 11.90 24.52
C ILE A 236 16.87 11.64 25.98
N ALA A 237 17.64 10.58 26.22
CA ALA A 237 18.47 10.48 27.39
C ALA A 237 19.37 11.72 27.35
N VAL A 238 18.88 12.81 27.96
CA VAL A 238 19.71 13.97 28.26
C VAL A 238 20.70 13.43 29.28
N ASP A 239 21.85 13.02 28.77
CA ASP A 239 23.00 12.62 29.56
C ASP A 239 23.44 13.84 30.38
N GLN A 240 22.84 14.03 31.56
CA GLN A 240 23.19 15.06 32.53
C GLN A 240 24.42 14.63 33.33
N SER A 241 25.48 14.16 32.66
CA SER A 241 26.71 13.73 33.32
C SER A 241 27.98 14.36 32.74
N ALA A 242 28.00 15.69 32.66
CA ALA A 242 29.23 16.51 32.60
C ALA A 242 28.82 17.95 32.97
N ASP A 243 29.24 18.63 34.03
CA ASP A 243 30.52 18.65 34.72
C ASP A 243 30.30 19.04 36.20
N GLN A 244 30.77 18.22 37.15
CA GLN A 244 31.18 18.72 38.46
C GLN A 244 32.69 18.55 38.57
N GLU A 245 33.41 19.50 37.98
CA GLU A 245 34.85 19.62 38.15
C GLU A 245 35.12 20.10 39.59
N GLN A 246 35.44 19.14 40.48
CA GLN A 246 35.96 19.45 41.82
C GLN A 246 37.36 20.05 41.66
N VAL A 247 37.48 21.34 41.96
CA VAL A 247 38.78 22.02 42.11
C VAL A 247 39.37 21.61 43.47
N PRO A 248 40.52 20.92 43.53
CA PRO A 248 41.20 20.66 44.79
C PRO A 248 41.87 21.93 45.31
N ALA A 249 41.86 22.07 46.65
CA ALA A 249 42.35 23.20 47.43
C ALA A 249 43.88 23.34 47.44
#